data_AF-A0A3M2SU83-F1
#
_entry.id   AF-A0A3M2SU83-F1
#
_cell.length_a   1.000
_cell.length_b   1.000
_cell.length_c   1.000
_cell.angle_alpha   90.00
_cell.angle_beta   90.00
_cell.angle_gamma   90.00
#
_symmetry.space_group_name_H-M   'P 1'
#
loop_
_entity.id
_entity.type
_entity.pdbx_description
1 polymer ?
#
loop_
_entity_poly.entity_id
_entity_poly.type
_entity_poly.pdbx_seq_one_letter_code
_entity_poly.pdbx_strand_id
1 'polypeptide(L)'
;MAWARVAFYEVLALTGFAPIAQLTYTRGLQWCLYFYAPVMKSILVYFTGAFVYASKIPERWRPGWFDYFGGSHNIWHLAVLGGILFHYCAMQDLFAGAFLRAKGECPALTS
;
A
#
# COMPACT_ATOMS: atom_id res chain seq x y z
N MET A 1 22.08 9.12 4.32
CA MET A 1 21.19 8.23 5.12
C MET A 1 19.74 8.09 4.61
N ALA A 2 19.26 8.80 3.57
CA ALA A 2 17.87 8.66 3.12
C ALA A 2 17.54 7.25 2.61
N TRP A 3 18.38 6.69 1.74
CA TRP A 3 18.24 5.34 1.21
C TRP A 3 18.22 4.25 2.29
N ALA A 4 19.07 4.36 3.32
CA ALA A 4 19.10 3.39 4.41
C ALA A 4 17.77 3.36 5.20
N ARG A 5 17.17 4.53 5.45
CA ARG A 5 15.85 4.59 6.11
C ARG A 5 14.75 4.00 5.24
N VAL A 6 14.73 4.35 3.95
CA VAL A 6 13.73 3.82 3.01
C VAL A 6 13.85 2.30 2.90
N ALA A 7 15.07 1.78 2.71
CA ALA A 7 15.30 0.34 2.66
C ALA A 7 14.79 -0.39 3.91
N PHE A 8 14.99 0.18 5.11
CA PHE A 8 14.47 -0.39 6.34
C PHE A 8 12.93 -0.51 6.33
N TYR A 9 12.21 0.55 5.95
CA TYR A 9 10.75 0.53 5.89
C TYR A 9 10.21 -0.36 4.76
N GLU A 10 10.89 -0.41 3.62
CA GLU A 10 10.52 -1.31 2.52
C GLU A 10 10.67 -2.77 2.95
N VAL A 11 11.74 -3.15 3.67
CA VAL A 11 11.88 -4.51 4.23
C VAL A 11 10.73 -4.86 5.17
N LEU A 12 10.28 -3.90 5.99
CA LEU A 12 9.09 -4.12 6.83
C LEU A 12 7.85 -4.36 5.96
N ALA A 13 7.66 -3.62 4.87
CA ALA A 13 6.54 -3.83 3.94
C ALA A 13 6.61 -5.19 3.22
N LEU A 14 7.82 -5.66 2.89
CA LEU A 14 8.02 -6.97 2.24
C LEU A 14 7.56 -8.15 3.11
N THR A 15 7.40 -7.98 4.42
CA THR A 15 6.81 -9.03 5.28
C THR A 15 5.37 -9.38 4.85
N GLY A 16 4.68 -8.46 4.17
CA GLY A 16 3.35 -8.69 3.57
C GLY A 16 3.33 -9.74 2.45
N PHE A 17 4.47 -10.18 1.91
CA PHE A 17 4.52 -11.27 0.94
C PHE A 17 4.22 -12.65 1.55
N ALA A 18 4.47 -12.84 2.84
CA ALA A 18 4.18 -14.11 3.52
C ALA A 18 2.69 -14.51 3.46
N PRO A 19 1.72 -13.65 3.85
CA PRO A 19 0.31 -13.98 3.70
C PRO A 19 -0.12 -14.12 2.24
N ILE A 20 0.46 -13.35 1.30
CA ILE A 20 0.20 -13.51 -0.14
C ILE A 20 0.60 -14.90 -0.62
N ALA A 21 1.78 -15.38 -0.23
CA ALA A 21 2.27 -16.70 -0.59
C ALA A 21 1.37 -17.82 -0.02
N GLN A 22 0.99 -17.70 1.26
CA GLN A 22 0.06 -18.63 1.89
C GLN A 22 -1.31 -18.66 1.19
N LEU A 23 -1.85 -17.50 0.84
CA LEU A 23 -3.15 -17.37 0.19
C LEU A 23 -3.11 -17.93 -1.24
N THR A 24 -2.01 -17.70 -1.95
CA THR A 24 -1.74 -18.27 -3.28
C THR A 24 -1.69 -19.79 -3.23
N TYR A 25 -1.02 -20.36 -2.21
CA TYR A 25 -0.94 -21.82 -2.03
C TYR A 25 -2.30 -22.46 -1.71
N THR A 26 -3.13 -21.79 -0.90
CA THR A 26 -4.41 -22.35 -0.42
C THR A 26 -5.60 -22.10 -1.34
N ARG A 27 -5.63 -20.97 -2.06
CA ARG A 27 -6.78 -20.54 -2.89
C ARG A 27 -6.45 -20.35 -4.37
N GLY A 28 -5.19 -20.47 -4.76
CA GLY A 28 -4.71 -20.25 -6.11
C GLY A 28 -4.36 -18.79 -6.43
N LEU A 29 -3.51 -18.60 -7.44
CA LEU A 29 -2.96 -17.29 -7.82
C LEU A 29 -4.04 -16.32 -8.30
N GLN A 30 -4.96 -16.77 -9.15
CA GLN A 30 -6.01 -15.92 -9.72
C GLN A 30 -6.91 -15.33 -8.62
N TRP A 31 -7.26 -16.14 -7.62
CA TRP A 31 -8.07 -15.69 -6.50
C TRP A 31 -7.31 -14.69 -5.64
N CYS A 32 -6.02 -14.94 -5.37
CA CYS A 32 -5.16 -14.04 -4.62
C CYS A 32 -5.01 -12.67 -5.32
N LEU A 33 -4.81 -12.65 -6.64
CA LEU A 33 -4.70 -11.41 -7.41
C LEU A 33 -6.00 -10.60 -7.36
N TYR A 34 -7.15 -11.25 -7.50
CA TYR A 34 -8.46 -10.60 -7.36
C TYR A 34 -8.64 -10.01 -5.94
N PHE A 35 -8.28 -10.78 -4.91
CA PHE A 35 -8.38 -10.35 -3.52
C PHE A 35 -7.50 -9.11 -3.22
N TYR A 36 -6.26 -9.08 -3.69
CA TYR A 36 -5.33 -7.96 -3.43
C TYR A 36 -5.43 -6.79 -4.42
N ALA A 37 -6.20 -6.91 -5.50
CA ALA A 37 -6.34 -5.86 -6.51
C ALA A 37 -6.69 -4.46 -5.94
N PRO A 38 -7.57 -4.30 -4.93
CA PRO A 38 -7.86 -2.99 -4.34
C PRO A 38 -6.66 -2.38 -3.63
N VAL A 39 -5.81 -3.21 -2.99
CA VAL A 39 -4.64 -2.77 -2.21
C VAL A 39 -3.50 -2.30 -3.12
N MET A 40 -3.43 -2.81 -4.36
CA MET A 40 -2.32 -2.49 -5.28
C MET A 40 -2.14 -1.00 -5.55
N LYS A 41 -3.23 -0.24 -5.64
CA LYS A 41 -3.18 1.21 -5.83
C LYS A 41 -2.42 1.91 -4.70
N SER A 42 -2.70 1.52 -3.46
CA SER A 42 -2.02 2.05 -2.27
C SER A 42 -0.52 1.76 -2.32
N ILE A 43 -0.14 0.50 -2.61
CA ILE A 43 1.26 0.06 -2.67
C ILE A 43 2.04 0.88 -3.71
N LEU A 44 1.49 1.07 -4.90
CA LEU A 44 2.14 1.81 -5.99
C LEU A 44 2.40 3.27 -5.59
N VAL A 45 1.44 3.92 -4.96
CA VAL A 45 1.58 5.32 -4.51
C VAL A 45 2.63 5.43 -3.41
N TYR A 46 2.60 4.54 -2.42
CA TYR A 46 3.61 4.49 -1.36
C TYR A 46 5.03 4.31 -1.90
N PHE A 47 5.22 3.28 -2.73
CA PHE A 47 6.52 2.93 -3.28
C PHE A 47 7.06 4.06 -4.17
N THR A 48 6.21 4.67 -4.99
CA THR A 48 6.59 5.82 -5.82
C THR A 48 7.02 7.00 -4.96
N GLY A 49 6.27 7.32 -3.91
CA GLY A 49 6.62 8.39 -2.96
C GLY A 49 7.95 8.12 -2.25
N ALA A 50 8.18 6.89 -1.80
CA ALA A 50 9.43 6.48 -1.15
C ALA A 50 10.64 6.61 -2.11
N PHE A 51 10.46 6.24 -3.37
CA PHE A 51 11.49 6.39 -4.40
C PHE A 51 11.83 7.86 -4.69
N VAL A 52 10.80 8.71 -4.79
CA VAL A 52 10.96 10.17 -4.98
C VAL A 52 11.74 10.79 -3.82
N TYR A 53 11.38 10.42 -2.58
CA TYR A 53 12.09 10.85 -1.37
C TYR A 53 13.55 10.40 -1.33
N ALA A 54 13.80 9.13 -1.62
CA ALA A 54 15.15 8.57 -1.61
C ALA A 54 16.06 9.24 -2.66
N SER A 55 15.49 9.53 -3.84
CA SER A 55 16.18 10.11 -4.99
C SER A 55 16.37 11.64 -4.88
N LYS A 56 15.65 12.30 -3.97
CA LYS A 56 15.61 13.76 -3.79
C LYS A 56 15.18 14.52 -5.06
N ILE A 57 14.21 13.96 -5.78
CA ILE A 57 13.63 14.58 -6.98
C ILE A 57 12.36 15.33 -6.54
N PRO A 58 12.11 16.57 -7.00
CA PRO A 58 12.79 17.31 -8.06
C PRO A 58 13.90 18.26 -7.60
N GLU A 59 14.16 18.43 -6.29
CA GLU A 59 15.14 19.43 -5.82
C GLU A 59 16.57 19.14 -6.29
N ARG A 60 16.89 17.89 -6.60
CA ARG A 60 18.16 17.51 -7.24
C ARG A 60 18.33 18.11 -8.63
N TRP A 61 17.25 18.32 -9.38
CA TRP A 61 17.30 18.80 -10.76
C TRP A 61 17.35 20.33 -10.85
N ARG A 62 16.68 21.03 -9.93
CA ARG A 62 16.74 22.49 -9.83
C ARG A 62 16.92 22.94 -8.38
N PRO A 63 18.17 23.03 -7.90
CA PRO A 63 18.46 23.57 -6.58
C PRO A 63 17.91 25.00 -6.44
N GLY A 64 17.28 25.32 -5.31
CA GLY A 64 16.74 26.67 -5.02
C GLY A 64 15.31 26.92 -5.50
N TRP A 65 14.74 26.07 -6.36
CA TRP A 65 13.36 26.24 -6.85
C TRP A 65 12.30 25.59 -5.97
N PHE A 66 12.69 24.58 -5.17
CA PHE A 66 11.78 23.73 -4.40
C PHE A 66 11.97 23.87 -2.88
N ASP A 67 12.51 25.01 -2.44
CA ASP A 67 12.94 25.21 -1.05
C ASP A 67 11.76 25.30 -0.07
N TYR A 68 10.59 25.75 -0.53
CA TYR A 68 9.38 25.88 0.28
C TYR A 68 8.27 24.90 -0.13
N PHE A 69 8.03 24.72 -1.43
CA PHE A 69 6.97 23.85 -1.97
C PHE A 69 7.52 22.90 -3.04
N GLY A 70 6.92 21.72 -3.15
CA GLY A 70 7.24 20.76 -4.20
C GLY A 70 8.56 19.99 -4.03
N GLY A 71 9.27 20.14 -2.91
CA GLY A 71 10.41 19.27 -2.58
C GLY A 71 10.00 17.81 -2.40
N SER A 72 10.95 16.89 -2.56
CA SER A 72 10.75 15.43 -2.48
C SER A 72 10.09 14.98 -1.18
N HIS A 73 10.41 15.65 -0.06
CA HIS A 73 9.80 15.37 1.24
C HIS A 73 8.31 15.74 1.29
N ASN A 74 7.94 16.89 0.70
CA ASN A 74 6.54 17.32 0.61
C ASN A 74 5.74 16.37 -0.28
N ILE A 75 6.31 15.99 -1.43
CA ILE A 75 5.70 15.01 -2.34
C ILE A 75 5.53 13.66 -1.64
N TRP A 76 6.53 13.22 -0.87
CA TRP A 76 6.45 11.98 -0.10
C TRP A 76 5.33 11.99 0.93
N HIS A 77 5.14 13.08 1.68
CA HIS A 77 4.01 13.20 2.61
C HIS A 77 2.65 13.12 1.90
N LEU A 78 2.52 13.74 0.73
CA LEU A 78 1.31 13.65 -0.09
C LEU A 78 1.06 12.22 -0.58
N ALA A 79 2.12 11.53 -1.01
CA ALA A 79 2.03 10.12 -1.42
C ALA A 79 1.66 9.22 -0.24
N VAL A 80 2.21 9.44 0.96
CA VAL A 80 1.86 8.70 2.18
C VAL A 80 0.38 8.91 2.52
N LEU A 81 -0.10 10.16 2.51
CA LEU A 81 -1.51 10.48 2.76
C LEU A 81 -2.44 9.78 1.74
N GLY A 82 -2.14 9.91 0.45
CA GLY A 82 -2.93 9.23 -0.60
C GLY A 82 -2.87 7.70 -0.47
N GLY A 83 -1.69 7.17 -0.12
CA GLY A 83 -1.48 5.75 0.15
C GLY A 83 -2.35 5.22 1.30
N ILE A 84 -2.39 5.90 2.45
CA ILE A 84 -3.29 5.58 3.58
C ILE A 84 -4.75 5.58 3.12
N LEU A 85 -5.18 6.61 2.38
CA LEU A 85 -6.58 6.72 1.96
C LEU A 85 -6.99 5.57 1.03
N PHE A 86 -6.16 5.23 0.05
CA PHE A 86 -6.41 4.06 -0.80
C PHE A 86 -6.36 2.75 -0.02
N HIS A 87 -5.45 2.63 0.95
CA HIS A 87 -5.38 1.44 1.80
C HIS A 87 -6.65 1.29 2.65
N TYR A 88 -7.13 2.39 3.22
CA TYR A 88 -8.34 2.43 4.04
C TYR A 88 -9.57 1.98 3.24
N CYS A 89 -9.79 2.54 2.04
CA CYS A 89 -10.88 2.10 1.17
C CYS A 89 -10.75 0.62 0.80
N ALA A 90 -9.53 0.16 0.47
CA ALA A 90 -9.29 -1.26 0.18
C ALA A 90 -9.63 -2.16 1.39
N MET A 91 -9.28 -1.75 2.61
CA MET A 91 -9.66 -2.49 3.82
C MET A 91 -11.17 -2.53 4.00
N GLN A 92 -11.89 -1.43 3.76
CA GLN A 92 -13.35 -1.41 3.83
C GLN A 92 -13.97 -2.43 2.86
N ASP A 93 -13.52 -2.49 1.61
CA ASP A 93 -14.00 -3.46 0.62
C ASP A 93 -13.72 -4.90 1.04
N LEU A 94 -12.51 -5.17 1.56
CA LEU A 94 -12.10 -6.49 2.03
C LEU A 94 -12.94 -6.96 3.23
N PHE A 95 -13.16 -6.06 4.21
CA PHE A 95 -14.00 -6.36 5.37
C PHE A 95 -15.47 -6.55 4.97
N ALA A 96 -16.01 -5.70 4.08
CA ALA A 96 -17.36 -5.86 3.56
C ALA A 96 -17.54 -7.25 2.88
N GLY A 97 -16.57 -7.65 2.05
CA GLY A 97 -16.57 -8.99 1.46
C GLY A 97 -16.48 -10.12 2.49
N ALA A 98 -15.71 -9.94 3.57
CA ALA A 98 -15.62 -10.90 4.65
C ALA A 98 -16.95 -11.05 5.41
N PHE A 99 -17.63 -9.94 5.73
CA PHE A 99 -18.94 -9.95 6.38
C PHE A 99 -20.01 -10.64 5.53
N LEU A 100 -20.01 -10.43 4.21
CA LEU A 100 -20.94 -11.10 3.31
C LEU A 100 -20.73 -12.62 3.28
N ARG A 101 -19.48 -13.07 3.23
CA ARG A 101 -19.16 -14.51 3.30
C ARG A 101 -19.55 -15.13 4.63
N ALA A 102 -19.30 -14.42 5.74
CA ALA A 102 -19.68 -14.87 7.08
C ALA A 102 -21.20 -15.08 7.22
N LYS A 103 -22.03 -14.25 6.58
CA LYS A 103 -23.49 -14.44 6.59
C LYS A 103 -23.95 -15.73 5.90
N GLY A 104 -23.22 -16.19 4.87
CA GLY A 104 -23.56 -17.43 4.14
C GLY A 104 -23.07 -18.71 4.82
N GLU A 105 -22.06 -18.63 5.68
CA GLU A 105 -21.44 -19.79 6.36
C GLU A 105 -21.92 -19.98 7.80
N CYS A 106 -22.80 -19.10 8.31
CA CYS A 106 -23.33 -19.19 9.68
C CYS A 106 -24.74 -19.79 9.70
N PRO A 107 -24.92 -21.08 10.04
CA PRO A 107 -26.26 -21.68 10.20
C PRO A 107 -27.07 -21.11 11.38
N ALA A 108 -26.48 -20.25 12.22
CA ALA A 108 -27.09 -19.70 13.44
C ALA A 108 -27.68 -18.28 13.29
N LEU A 109 -27.67 -17.68 12.09
CA LEU A 109 -28.23 -16.33 11.84
C LEU A 109 -29.56 -16.35 11.08
N THR A 110 -30.13 -17.53 10.82
CA THR A 110 -31.42 -17.70 10.11
C THR A 110 -32.55 -18.21 11.02
N SER A 111 -32.45 -18.01 12.34
CA SER A 111 -33.54 -18.28 13.29
C SER A 111 -34.18 -17.00 13.78
#